data_AF-A0AA95ET37-F1
#
_entry.id   AF-A0AA95ET37-F1
#
_cell.length_a   1.000
_cell.length_b   1.000
_cell.length_c   1.000
_cell.angle_alpha   90.00
_cell.angle_beta   90.00
_cell.angle_gamma   90.00
#
_symmetry.space_group_name_H-M   'P 1'
#
loop_
_entity.id
_entity.type
_entity.pdbx_description
1 polymer ?
#
loop_
_entity_poly.entity_id
_entity_poly.type
_entity_poly.pdbx_seq_one_letter_code
_entity_poly.pdbx_strand_id
1 'polypeptide(L)'
;MINPNQEFGPINQLLDGTLIKAWQIGATKDDIDRLSPCLTNLKDRLNSIRYHQKQVLYRLRLLNLEQIPLDPIRGNVSVVMIDVPLKSELEAFISNVRSCLDVLAKLVSCVLNIKQTTHGSLIKHLMSSTQKGLKKSLLEIYQKNMHWFDEGRQVRDRILHDGSFTEFRGFEHEYGLISQPKIKDLNAEQYCFYQWRLLFSFVSDVLSVIYTNESHRINMEDALE
;
A
#
# COMPACT_ATOMS: atom_id res chain seq x y z
N MET A 1 16.63 -14.52 -2.71
CA MET A 1 16.67 -13.14 -2.20
C MET A 1 16.52 -12.20 -3.38
N ILE A 2 15.37 -11.55 -3.47
CA ILE A 2 15.03 -10.57 -4.51
C ILE A 2 15.85 -9.31 -4.26
N ASN A 3 16.28 -8.64 -5.33
CA ASN A 3 17.12 -7.45 -5.20
C ASN A 3 16.32 -6.32 -4.49
N PRO A 4 16.74 -5.83 -3.31
CA PRO A 4 16.04 -4.73 -2.61
C PRO A 4 16.09 -3.41 -3.39
N ASN A 5 17.06 -3.30 -4.31
CA ASN A 5 17.21 -2.19 -5.25
C ASN A 5 16.54 -2.48 -6.59
N GLN A 6 15.75 -3.55 -6.72
CA GLN A 6 14.93 -3.73 -7.92
C GLN A 6 13.93 -2.57 -7.97
N GLU A 7 14.25 -1.61 -8.83
CA GLU A 7 13.42 -0.45 -9.11
C GLU A 7 12.19 -0.94 -9.87
N PHE A 8 11.10 -1.17 -9.14
CA PHE A 8 9.79 -0.97 -9.76
C PHE A 8 9.75 0.51 -10.15
N GLY A 9 9.55 0.78 -11.45
CA GLY A 9 9.89 2.04 -12.13
C GLY A 9 9.44 3.33 -11.43
N PRO A 10 9.91 4.50 -11.87
CA PRO A 10 9.95 5.66 -11.01
C PRO A 10 8.53 6.14 -10.71
N ILE A 11 8.02 5.81 -9.52
CA ILE A 11 6.77 6.36 -8.98
C ILE A 11 6.78 7.88 -9.08
N ASN A 12 7.95 8.48 -8.89
CA ASN A 12 8.16 9.89 -9.09
C ASN A 12 7.81 10.32 -10.53
N GLN A 13 8.22 9.59 -11.58
CA GLN A 13 7.82 9.91 -12.96
C GLN A 13 6.32 9.71 -13.20
N LEU A 14 5.70 8.71 -12.58
CA LEU A 14 4.25 8.50 -12.71
C LEU A 14 3.44 9.61 -12.02
N LEU A 15 3.84 10.03 -10.82
CA LEU A 15 3.18 11.09 -10.05
C LEU A 15 3.49 12.49 -10.59
N ASP A 16 4.73 12.76 -10.95
CA ASP A 16 5.13 14.04 -11.55
C ASP A 16 4.50 14.17 -12.95
N GLY A 17 4.45 13.07 -13.73
CA GLY A 17 3.72 13.00 -15.00
C GLY A 17 2.20 13.15 -14.83
N THR A 18 1.66 12.74 -13.69
CA THR A 18 0.24 12.90 -13.34
C THR A 18 -0.10 14.37 -13.05
N LEU A 19 0.73 15.07 -12.29
CA LEU A 19 0.61 16.52 -12.08
C LEU A 19 0.73 17.30 -13.39
N ILE A 20 1.70 16.95 -14.23
CA ILE A 20 1.90 17.58 -15.54
C ILE A 20 0.69 17.34 -16.45
N LYS A 21 0.12 16.12 -16.47
CA LYS A 21 -1.10 15.83 -17.22
C LYS A 21 -2.29 16.63 -16.69
N ALA A 22 -2.45 16.76 -15.37
CA ALA A 22 -3.50 17.59 -14.78
C ALA A 22 -3.43 19.04 -15.27
N TRP A 23 -2.22 19.62 -15.33
CA TRP A 23 -1.97 20.95 -15.89
C TRP A 23 -2.29 21.02 -17.39
N GLN A 24 -1.95 19.98 -18.16
CA GLN A 24 -2.17 19.94 -19.60
C GLN A 24 -3.65 19.83 -20.00
N ILE A 25 -4.52 19.30 -19.13
CA ILE A 25 -5.95 19.13 -19.41
C ILE A 25 -6.76 20.37 -18.95
N GLY A 26 -6.10 21.48 -18.60
CA GLY A 26 -6.79 22.75 -18.34
C GLY A 26 -7.41 22.89 -16.95
N ALA A 27 -6.88 22.15 -15.95
CA ALA A 27 -7.28 22.32 -14.57
C ALA A 27 -7.14 23.77 -14.10
N THR A 28 -8.13 24.27 -13.36
CA THR A 28 -8.06 25.62 -12.79
C THR A 28 -7.00 25.69 -11.70
N LYS A 29 -6.54 26.89 -11.36
CA LYS A 29 -5.61 27.09 -10.23
C LYS A 29 -6.19 26.51 -8.93
N ASP A 30 -7.49 26.69 -8.70
CA ASP A 30 -8.18 26.17 -7.52
C ASP A 30 -8.26 24.63 -7.51
N ASP A 31 -8.35 23.98 -8.67
CA ASP A 31 -8.26 22.53 -8.78
C ASP A 31 -6.86 22.03 -8.42
N ILE A 32 -5.82 22.72 -8.92
CA ILE A 32 -4.42 22.40 -8.66
C ILE A 32 -4.11 22.59 -7.17
N ASP A 33 -4.55 23.69 -6.56
CA ASP A 33 -4.32 23.99 -5.15
C ASP A 33 -5.01 22.96 -4.23
N ARG A 34 -6.15 22.40 -4.66
CA ARG A 34 -6.84 21.30 -3.94
C ARG A 34 -6.18 19.94 -4.12
N LEU A 35 -5.72 19.62 -5.34
CA LEU A 35 -5.17 18.30 -5.68
C LEU A 35 -3.70 18.14 -5.27
N SER A 36 -2.90 19.22 -5.33
CA SER A 36 -1.47 19.20 -5.07
C SER A 36 -1.09 18.65 -3.68
N PRO A 37 -1.75 19.05 -2.57
CA PRO A 37 -1.48 18.46 -1.26
C PRO A 37 -1.81 16.96 -1.20
N CYS A 38 -2.87 16.52 -1.89
CA CYS A 38 -3.27 15.11 -1.92
C CYS A 38 -2.23 14.26 -2.69
N LEU A 39 -1.72 14.77 -3.79
CA LEU A 39 -0.70 14.12 -4.62
C LEU A 39 0.67 14.08 -3.92
N THR A 40 1.03 15.16 -3.24
CA THR A 40 2.25 15.21 -2.38
C THR A 40 2.16 14.16 -1.27
N ASN A 41 1.03 14.13 -0.55
CA ASN A 41 0.82 13.12 0.49
C ASN A 41 0.85 11.69 -0.07
N LEU A 42 0.33 11.47 -1.27
CA LEU A 42 0.37 10.15 -1.91
C LEU A 42 1.82 9.74 -2.24
N LYS A 43 2.62 10.67 -2.78
CA LYS A 43 4.04 10.50 -3.06
C LYS A 43 4.81 10.12 -1.80
N ASP A 44 4.63 10.89 -0.74
CA ASP A 44 5.31 10.67 0.54
C ASP A 44 4.94 9.31 1.15
N ARG A 45 3.67 8.91 1.05
CA ARG A 45 3.24 7.59 1.52
C ARG A 45 3.82 6.44 0.71
N LEU A 46 3.84 6.54 -0.61
CA LEU A 46 4.46 5.52 -1.46
C LEU A 46 5.96 5.39 -1.19
N ASN A 47 6.65 6.53 -0.97
CA ASN A 47 8.06 6.55 -0.60
C ASN A 47 8.30 5.92 0.80
N SER A 48 7.45 6.22 1.77
CA SER A 48 7.52 5.63 3.11
C SER A 48 7.31 4.10 3.07
N ILE A 49 6.34 3.60 2.28
CA ILE A 49 6.14 2.16 2.08
C ILE A 49 7.40 1.52 1.49
N ARG A 50 8.00 2.15 0.47
CA ARG A 50 9.25 1.66 -0.13
C ARG A 50 10.41 1.67 0.84
N TYR A 51 10.50 2.67 1.70
CA TYR A 51 11.50 2.72 2.75
C TYR A 51 11.37 1.51 3.68
N HIS A 52 10.18 1.26 4.25
CA HIS A 52 9.98 0.14 5.17
C HIS A 52 10.17 -1.23 4.48
N GLN A 53 9.74 -1.37 3.22
CA GLN A 53 10.04 -2.57 2.43
C GLN A 53 11.55 -2.81 2.31
N LYS A 54 12.34 -1.77 2.02
CA LYS A 54 13.81 -1.88 1.92
C LYS A 54 14.42 -2.26 3.27
N GLN A 55 13.95 -1.68 4.38
CA GLN A 55 14.43 -2.02 5.72
C GLN A 55 14.14 -3.47 6.09
N VAL A 56 12.93 -3.97 5.79
CA VAL A 56 12.56 -5.39 5.95
C VAL A 56 13.53 -6.30 5.20
N LEU A 57 13.77 -6.02 3.91
CA LEU A 57 14.67 -6.84 3.08
C LEU A 57 16.13 -6.77 3.55
N TYR A 58 16.58 -5.58 3.94
CA TYR A 58 17.93 -5.40 4.49
C TYR A 58 18.12 -6.20 5.78
N ARG A 59 17.16 -6.12 6.72
CA ARG A 59 17.24 -6.85 7.98
C ARG A 59 17.14 -8.36 7.77
N LEU A 60 16.28 -8.83 6.87
CA LEU A 60 16.24 -10.25 6.47
C LEU A 60 17.58 -10.73 5.92
N ARG A 61 18.26 -9.90 5.11
CA ARG A 61 19.59 -10.23 4.59
C ARG A 61 20.64 -10.29 5.70
N LEU A 62 20.64 -9.34 6.64
CA LEU A 62 21.55 -9.37 7.79
C LEU A 62 21.36 -10.65 8.61
N LEU A 63 20.11 -10.99 8.93
CA LEU A 63 19.81 -12.22 9.66
C LEU A 63 20.29 -13.46 8.91
N ASN A 64 20.12 -13.53 7.60
CA ASN A 64 20.66 -14.64 6.79
C ASN A 64 22.20 -14.70 6.82
N LEU A 65 22.90 -13.57 6.89
CA LEU A 65 24.37 -13.53 6.99
C LEU A 65 24.86 -13.87 8.40
N GLU A 66 24.08 -13.55 9.44
CA GLU A 66 24.32 -13.89 10.84
C GLU A 66 24.06 -15.38 11.15
N GLN A 67 23.44 -16.14 10.23
CA GLN A 67 23.33 -17.61 10.28
C GLN A 67 24.68 -18.32 10.05
N ILE A 68 25.74 -17.89 10.75
CA ILE A 68 26.97 -18.66 10.84
C ILE A 68 26.58 -20.00 11.50
N PRO A 69 26.86 -21.16 10.86
CA PRO A 69 26.46 -22.45 11.39
C PRO A 69 27.27 -22.71 12.66
N LEU A 70 26.70 -22.35 13.80
CA LEU A 70 27.08 -22.92 15.08
C LEU A 70 26.55 -24.36 15.08
N ASP A 71 27.35 -25.30 15.59
CA ASP A 71 26.94 -26.69 15.73
C ASP A 71 25.49 -26.77 16.21
N PRO A 72 24.63 -27.61 15.58
CA PRO A 72 23.22 -27.67 15.91
C PRO A 72 23.09 -27.85 17.42
N ILE A 73 22.39 -26.90 18.05
CA ILE A 73 22.18 -26.88 19.50
C ILE A 73 21.58 -28.25 19.87
N ARG A 74 22.34 -29.07 20.61
CA ARG A 74 21.91 -30.40 21.02
C ARG A 74 20.81 -30.26 22.06
N GLY A 75 19.56 -30.48 21.66
CA GLY A 75 18.39 -30.52 22.55
C GLY A 75 17.09 -30.07 21.88
N ASN A 76 15.95 -30.49 22.42
CA ASN A 76 14.59 -30.09 21.98
C ASN A 76 14.21 -28.69 22.48
N VAL A 77 15.10 -27.70 22.36
CA VAL A 77 14.81 -26.34 22.82
C VAL A 77 14.51 -25.49 21.59
N SER A 78 13.22 -25.31 21.27
CA SER A 78 12.84 -24.21 20.38
C SER A 78 12.96 -22.91 21.17
N VAL A 79 13.90 -22.06 20.78
CA VAL A 79 13.98 -20.70 21.31
C VAL A 79 13.38 -19.78 20.26
N VAL A 80 12.22 -19.22 20.56
CA VAL A 80 11.61 -18.17 19.73
C VAL A 80 12.29 -16.85 20.11
N MET A 81 13.27 -16.39 19.32
CA MET A 81 13.88 -15.07 19.51
C MET A 81 13.29 -14.12 18.48
N ILE A 82 12.63 -13.04 18.91
CA ILE A 82 12.04 -12.09 17.96
C ILE A 82 13.04 -11.01 17.60
N ASP A 83 13.26 -10.86 16.30
CA ASP A 83 13.91 -9.68 15.76
C ASP A 83 12.96 -8.47 15.83
N VAL A 84 13.08 -7.71 16.93
CA VAL A 84 12.25 -6.51 17.18
C VAL A 84 12.36 -5.48 16.04
N PRO A 85 13.54 -5.18 15.48
CA PRO A 85 13.65 -4.26 14.34
C PRO A 85 12.85 -4.73 13.12
N LEU A 86 13.01 -5.98 12.69
CA LEU A 86 12.31 -6.51 11.52
C LEU A 86 10.79 -6.54 11.71
N LYS A 87 10.34 -6.93 12.91
CA LYS A 87 8.93 -6.85 13.30
C LYS A 87 8.40 -5.43 13.11
N SER A 88 9.11 -4.45 13.67
CA SER A 88 8.70 -3.05 13.66
C SER A 88 8.61 -2.49 12.24
N GLU A 89 9.57 -2.84 11.38
CA GLU A 89 9.59 -2.43 9.98
C GLU A 89 8.46 -3.05 9.16
N LEU A 90 8.10 -4.32 9.43
CA LEU A 90 7.00 -4.98 8.73
C LEU A 90 5.63 -4.46 9.19
N GLU A 91 5.46 -4.17 10.49
CA GLU A 91 4.26 -3.48 11.00
C GLU A 91 4.13 -2.08 10.39
N ALA A 92 5.23 -1.33 10.33
CA ALA A 92 5.26 -0.02 9.71
C ALA A 92 4.94 -0.09 8.20
N PHE A 93 5.45 -1.09 7.49
CA PHE A 93 5.10 -1.36 6.09
C PHE A 93 3.58 -1.57 5.92
N ILE A 94 2.98 -2.48 6.69
CA ILE A 94 1.54 -2.81 6.62
C ILE A 94 0.68 -1.59 6.96
N SER A 95 1.06 -0.85 8.02
CA SER A 95 0.37 0.37 8.45
C SER A 95 0.41 1.46 7.38
N ASN A 96 1.55 1.64 6.71
CA ASN A 96 1.68 2.63 5.65
C ASN A 96 0.91 2.23 4.38
N VAL A 97 0.83 0.94 4.02
CA VAL A 97 -0.04 0.48 2.92
C VAL A 97 -1.48 0.90 3.18
N ARG A 98 -2.01 0.68 4.39
CA ARG A 98 -3.36 1.11 4.74
C ARG A 98 -3.52 2.63 4.70
N SER A 99 -2.56 3.35 5.26
CA SER A 99 -2.58 4.81 5.26
C SER A 99 -2.55 5.40 3.84
N CYS A 100 -1.85 4.74 2.92
CA CYS A 100 -1.83 5.12 1.50
C CYS A 100 -3.21 4.97 0.84
N LEU A 101 -3.97 3.92 1.18
CA LEU A 101 -5.35 3.76 0.71
C LEU A 101 -6.25 4.89 1.21
N ASP A 102 -6.08 5.34 2.46
CA ASP A 102 -6.84 6.48 3.00
C ASP A 102 -6.43 7.81 2.34
N VAL A 103 -5.14 8.01 2.01
CA VAL A 103 -4.70 9.18 1.24
C VAL A 103 -5.25 9.16 -0.18
N LEU A 104 -5.25 8.00 -0.84
CA LEU A 104 -5.84 7.85 -2.16
C LEU A 104 -7.36 8.11 -2.12
N ALA A 105 -8.04 7.69 -1.05
CA ALA A 105 -9.47 7.96 -0.87
C ALA A 105 -9.76 9.46 -0.73
N LYS A 106 -8.88 10.22 -0.06
CA LYS A 106 -8.98 11.68 0.00
C LYS A 106 -8.76 12.31 -1.39
N LEU A 107 -7.78 11.84 -2.15
CA LEU A 107 -7.56 12.29 -3.53
C LEU A 107 -8.81 12.06 -4.39
N VAL A 108 -9.35 10.85 -4.38
CA VAL A 108 -10.59 10.51 -5.10
C VAL A 108 -11.76 11.36 -4.62
N SER A 109 -11.87 11.60 -3.31
CA SER A 109 -12.92 12.46 -2.75
C SER A 109 -12.82 13.90 -3.27
N CYS A 110 -11.60 14.44 -3.38
CA CYS A 110 -11.36 15.77 -3.96
C CYS A 110 -11.79 15.82 -5.44
N VAL A 111 -11.44 14.79 -6.22
CA VAL A 111 -11.82 14.70 -7.64
C VAL A 111 -13.33 14.59 -7.83
N LEU A 112 -14.00 13.82 -6.97
CA LEU A 112 -15.46 13.68 -7.00
C LEU A 112 -16.20 14.86 -6.36
N ASN A 113 -15.49 15.88 -5.89
CA ASN A 113 -16.02 17.03 -5.15
C ASN A 113 -16.95 16.64 -3.98
N ILE A 114 -16.58 15.58 -3.25
CA ILE A 114 -17.27 15.13 -2.04
C ILE A 114 -16.43 15.42 -0.80
N LYS A 115 -17.06 15.38 0.38
CA LYS A 115 -16.35 15.51 1.66
C LYS A 115 -15.22 14.48 1.72
N GLN A 116 -14.02 14.91 2.11
CA GLN A 116 -12.88 14.01 2.27
C GLN A 116 -13.22 12.88 3.23
N THR A 117 -13.06 11.64 2.76
CA THR A 117 -13.45 10.44 3.50
C THR A 117 -12.30 9.45 3.63
N THR A 118 -12.46 8.50 4.56
CA THR A 118 -11.57 7.33 4.66
C THR A 118 -11.86 6.36 3.52
N HIS A 119 -10.92 5.46 3.27
CA HIS A 119 -11.04 4.43 2.24
C HIS A 119 -12.33 3.60 2.36
N GLY A 120 -12.68 3.18 3.58
CA GLY A 120 -13.91 2.41 3.82
C GLY A 120 -15.18 3.21 3.54
N SER A 121 -15.19 4.50 3.86
CA SER A 121 -16.33 5.38 3.59
C SER A 121 -16.47 5.71 2.11
N LEU A 122 -15.36 5.89 1.40
CA LEU A 122 -15.37 6.10 -0.05
C LEU A 122 -15.96 4.90 -0.80
N ILE A 123 -15.57 3.67 -0.42
CA ILE A 123 -16.14 2.44 -1.02
C ILE A 123 -17.66 2.43 -0.89
N LYS A 124 -18.17 2.70 0.33
CA LYS A 124 -19.61 2.76 0.58
C LYS A 124 -20.30 3.82 -0.29
N HIS A 125 -19.69 5.00 -0.40
CA HIS A 125 -20.21 6.08 -1.24
C HIS A 125 -20.24 5.71 -2.72
N LEU A 126 -19.19 5.06 -3.24
CA LEU A 126 -19.15 4.60 -4.63
C LEU A 126 -20.21 3.53 -4.90
N MET A 127 -20.43 2.62 -3.95
CA MET A 127 -21.47 1.58 -4.05
C MET A 127 -22.89 2.14 -3.99
N SER A 128 -23.12 3.22 -3.23
CA SER A 128 -24.44 3.86 -3.11
C SER A 128 -24.74 4.89 -4.20
N SER A 129 -23.76 5.25 -5.03
CA SER A 129 -23.90 6.27 -6.07
C SER A 129 -24.43 5.69 -7.38
N THR A 130 -24.96 6.56 -8.24
CA THR A 130 -25.30 6.24 -9.64
C THR A 130 -24.09 5.68 -10.39
N GLN A 131 -24.23 4.49 -10.97
CA GLN A 131 -23.17 3.79 -11.71
C GLN A 131 -22.96 4.36 -13.12
N LYS A 132 -22.64 5.65 -13.23
CA LYS A 132 -22.32 6.32 -14.50
C LYS A 132 -20.99 7.07 -14.42
N GLY A 133 -20.35 7.23 -15.57
CA GLY A 133 -19.12 8.03 -15.74
C GLY A 133 -17.98 7.61 -14.82
N LEU A 134 -17.24 8.61 -14.33
CA LEU A 134 -16.04 8.44 -13.49
C LEU A 134 -16.31 7.57 -12.24
N LYS A 135 -17.46 7.74 -11.58
CA LYS A 135 -17.83 6.96 -10.38
C LYS A 135 -17.94 5.47 -10.69
N LYS A 136 -18.46 5.09 -11.86
CA LYS A 136 -18.54 3.68 -12.30
C LYS A 136 -17.15 3.10 -12.51
N SER A 137 -16.28 3.78 -13.26
CA SER A 137 -14.91 3.33 -13.52
C SER A 137 -14.10 3.18 -12.22
N LEU A 138 -14.26 4.12 -11.28
CA LEU A 138 -13.65 4.00 -9.96
C LEU A 138 -14.22 2.78 -9.20
N LEU A 139 -15.55 2.61 -9.17
CA LEU A 139 -16.17 1.47 -8.49
C LEU A 139 -15.66 0.12 -9.03
N GLU A 140 -15.52 -0.02 -10.35
CA GLU A 140 -14.98 -1.24 -10.99
C GLU A 140 -13.55 -1.56 -10.52
N ILE A 141 -12.67 -0.54 -10.44
CA ILE A 141 -11.30 -0.71 -9.92
C ILE A 141 -11.32 -1.13 -8.45
N TYR A 142 -12.17 -0.52 -7.62
CA TYR A 142 -12.29 -0.87 -6.21
C TYR A 142 -12.83 -2.29 -6.03
N GLN A 143 -13.85 -2.68 -6.80
CA GLN A 143 -14.45 -4.02 -6.76
C GLN A 143 -13.45 -5.12 -7.12
N LYS A 144 -12.65 -4.90 -8.17
CA LYS A 144 -11.57 -5.82 -8.59
C LYS A 144 -10.56 -6.11 -7.46
N ASN A 145 -10.38 -5.16 -6.54
CA ASN A 145 -9.37 -5.20 -5.48
C ASN A 145 -9.95 -5.49 -4.08
N MET A 146 -11.26 -5.75 -3.94
CA MET A 146 -11.90 -5.93 -2.61
C MET A 146 -11.26 -7.02 -1.77
N HIS A 147 -11.01 -8.18 -2.38
CA HIS A 147 -10.38 -9.31 -1.70
C HIS A 147 -9.06 -8.90 -1.05
N TRP A 148 -8.21 -8.19 -1.80
CA TRP A 148 -6.91 -7.72 -1.30
C TRP A 148 -7.07 -6.73 -0.13
N PHE A 149 -8.03 -5.82 -0.18
CA PHE A 149 -8.25 -4.88 0.93
C PHE A 149 -8.73 -5.59 2.20
N ASP A 150 -9.62 -6.56 2.06
CA ASP A 150 -10.11 -7.36 3.19
C ASP A 150 -8.98 -8.22 3.77
N GLU A 151 -8.14 -8.79 2.92
CA GLU A 151 -6.96 -9.54 3.34
C GLU A 151 -6.00 -8.67 4.16
N GLY A 152 -5.66 -7.48 3.66
CA GLY A 152 -4.76 -6.56 4.33
C GLY A 152 -5.32 -6.03 5.64
N ARG A 153 -6.65 -5.77 5.69
CA ARG A 153 -7.34 -5.39 6.92
C ARG A 153 -7.24 -6.49 7.97
N GLN A 154 -7.53 -7.74 7.62
CA GLN A 154 -7.44 -8.86 8.56
C GLN A 154 -6.02 -9.01 9.13
N VAL A 155 -4.98 -8.90 8.30
CA VAL A 155 -3.59 -8.98 8.77
C VAL A 155 -3.30 -7.85 9.77
N ARG A 156 -3.68 -6.62 9.45
CA ARG A 156 -3.51 -5.47 10.36
C ARG A 156 -4.27 -5.66 11.68
N ASP A 157 -5.53 -6.08 11.61
CA ASP A 157 -6.37 -6.23 12.79
C ASP A 157 -5.79 -7.32 13.71
N ARG A 158 -5.27 -8.43 13.15
CA ARG A 158 -4.54 -9.45 13.93
C ARG A 158 -3.27 -8.89 14.59
N ILE A 159 -2.46 -8.11 13.86
CA ILE A 159 -1.26 -7.45 14.43
C ILE A 159 -1.63 -6.55 15.62
N LEU A 160 -2.71 -5.79 15.51
CA LEU A 160 -3.14 -4.85 16.55
C LEU A 160 -3.75 -5.55 17.78
N HIS A 161 -4.47 -6.65 17.59
CA HIS A 161 -5.25 -7.30 18.66
C HIS A 161 -4.52 -8.47 19.32
N ASP A 162 -3.81 -9.29 18.56
CA ASP A 162 -3.12 -10.48 19.08
C ASP A 162 -1.64 -10.21 19.41
N GLY A 163 -1.17 -9.00 19.07
CA GLY A 163 0.25 -8.73 18.88
C GLY A 163 0.77 -9.49 17.67
N SER A 164 1.85 -9.01 17.06
CA SER A 164 2.42 -9.66 15.88
C SER A 164 2.79 -11.14 16.08
N PHE A 165 2.89 -11.66 17.31
CA PHE A 165 3.52 -12.95 17.63
C PHE A 165 2.89 -14.17 16.93
N THR A 166 1.57 -14.22 16.76
CA THR A 166 0.87 -15.39 16.19
C THR A 166 0.86 -15.41 14.65
N GLU A 167 0.79 -14.23 14.03
CA GLU A 167 0.91 -14.04 12.58
C GLU A 167 2.37 -13.93 12.14
N PHE A 168 3.27 -13.54 13.03
CA PHE A 168 4.72 -13.53 12.83
C PHE A 168 5.33 -14.66 13.64
N ARG A 169 5.01 -15.91 13.26
CA ARG A 169 5.61 -17.07 13.93
C ARG A 169 7.13 -17.15 13.77
N GLY A 170 7.71 -16.52 12.76
CA GLY A 170 9.05 -16.90 12.27
C GLY A 170 10.17 -15.97 12.67
N PHE A 171 10.64 -16.11 13.91
CA PHE A 171 12.08 -16.19 14.17
C PHE A 171 12.28 -17.28 15.22
N GLU A 172 11.84 -18.49 14.89
CA GLU A 172 12.18 -19.67 15.67
C GLU A 172 13.61 -20.01 15.29
N HIS A 173 14.53 -19.95 16.26
CA HIS A 173 15.79 -20.66 16.15
C HIS A 173 15.47 -22.12 16.46
N GLU A 174 14.97 -22.84 15.47
CA GLU A 174 14.90 -24.29 15.55
C GLU A 174 16.29 -24.82 15.14
N TYR A 175 17.03 -25.38 16.10
CA TYR A 175 18.37 -25.94 15.87
C TYR A 175 19.42 -24.95 15.30
N GLY A 176 19.25 -23.65 15.52
CA GLY A 176 20.16 -22.61 15.01
C GLY A 176 19.85 -22.12 13.60
N LEU A 177 18.78 -22.60 12.97
CA LEU A 177 18.29 -22.10 11.68
C LEU A 177 17.25 -21.01 11.88
N ILE A 178 17.35 -19.92 11.14
CA ILE A 178 16.34 -18.86 11.17
C ILE A 178 15.25 -19.20 10.15
N SER A 179 14.06 -19.56 10.64
CA SER A 179 12.86 -19.64 9.80
C SER A 179 12.40 -18.22 9.44
N GLN A 180 12.20 -17.91 8.16
CA GLN A 180 11.64 -16.61 7.78
C GLN A 180 10.19 -16.46 8.28
N PRO A 181 9.77 -15.25 8.72
CA PRO A 181 8.40 -15.02 9.15
C PRO A 181 7.46 -15.20 7.99
N LYS A 182 6.34 -15.89 8.22
CA LYS A 182 5.30 -16.14 7.23
C LYS A 182 4.03 -15.40 7.59
N ILE A 183 3.41 -14.75 6.60
CA ILE A 183 2.07 -14.15 6.70
C ILE A 183 1.20 -14.83 5.65
N LYS A 184 0.12 -15.52 6.07
CA LYS A 184 -0.84 -16.19 5.16
C LYS A 184 -0.12 -16.98 4.04
N ASP A 185 0.80 -17.87 4.44
CA ASP A 185 1.61 -18.75 3.59
C ASP A 185 2.77 -18.12 2.80
N LEU A 186 2.87 -16.80 2.73
CA LEU A 186 4.01 -16.11 2.12
C LEU A 186 5.07 -15.80 3.15
N ASN A 187 6.36 -15.96 2.81
CA ASN A 187 7.40 -15.37 3.65
C ASN A 187 7.32 -13.83 3.62
N ALA A 188 7.86 -13.14 4.62
CA ALA A 188 7.73 -11.68 4.74
C ALA A 188 8.28 -10.92 3.52
N GLU A 189 9.35 -11.43 2.90
CA GLU A 189 9.87 -10.88 1.64
C GLU A 189 8.80 -10.93 0.53
N GLN A 190 8.25 -12.11 0.26
CA GLN A 190 7.21 -12.36 -0.73
C GLN A 190 5.95 -11.53 -0.43
N TYR A 191 5.53 -11.47 0.83
CA TYR A 191 4.39 -10.69 1.26
C TYR A 191 4.59 -9.20 0.95
N CYS A 192 5.74 -8.62 1.31
CA CYS A 192 6.05 -7.22 1.02
C CYS A 192 6.03 -6.91 -0.48
N PHE A 193 6.61 -7.79 -1.31
CA PHE A 193 6.59 -7.62 -2.76
C PHE A 193 5.18 -7.75 -3.35
N TYR A 194 4.40 -8.73 -2.88
CA TYR A 194 3.02 -8.94 -3.31
C TYR A 194 2.15 -7.73 -3.00
N GLN A 195 2.18 -7.27 -1.76
CA GLN A 195 1.43 -6.09 -1.30
C GLN A 195 1.84 -4.82 -2.06
N TRP A 196 3.15 -4.63 -2.26
CA TRP A 196 3.67 -3.51 -3.03
C TRP A 196 3.15 -3.50 -4.47
N ARG A 197 3.21 -4.65 -5.15
CA ARG A 197 2.75 -4.79 -6.54
C ARG A 197 1.26 -4.48 -6.68
N LEU A 198 0.43 -5.00 -5.77
CA LEU A 198 -1.01 -4.74 -5.76
C LEU A 198 -1.31 -3.26 -5.52
N LEU A 199 -0.65 -2.65 -4.53
CA LEU A 199 -0.80 -1.23 -4.26
C LEU A 199 -0.39 -0.37 -5.46
N PHE A 200 0.76 -0.65 -6.06
CA PHE A 200 1.23 0.10 -7.22
C PHE A 200 0.27 -0.02 -8.42
N SER A 201 -0.21 -1.24 -8.70
CA SER A 201 -1.22 -1.46 -9.75
C SER A 201 -2.49 -0.69 -9.46
N PHE A 202 -3.02 -0.78 -8.23
CA PHE A 202 -4.25 -0.10 -7.84
C PHE A 202 -4.13 1.42 -7.92
N VAL A 203 -3.03 2.00 -7.42
CA VAL A 203 -2.77 3.43 -7.52
C VAL A 203 -2.67 3.86 -8.98
N SER A 204 -1.97 3.08 -9.81
CA SER A 204 -1.84 3.37 -11.25
C SER A 204 -3.19 3.33 -11.97
N ASP A 205 -4.04 2.34 -11.68
CA ASP A 205 -5.38 2.21 -12.24
C ASP A 205 -6.27 3.39 -11.84
N VAL A 206 -6.25 3.78 -10.55
CA VAL A 206 -7.04 4.92 -10.03
C VAL A 206 -6.57 6.24 -10.63
N LEU A 207 -5.25 6.50 -10.65
CA LEU A 207 -4.71 7.72 -11.26
C LEU A 207 -5.02 7.75 -12.75
N SER A 208 -4.82 6.65 -13.48
CA SER A 208 -5.20 6.56 -14.89
C SER A 208 -6.62 7.05 -15.10
N VAL A 209 -7.60 6.49 -14.37
CA VAL A 209 -9.01 6.85 -14.54
C VAL A 209 -9.32 8.29 -14.17
N ILE A 210 -8.70 8.84 -13.14
CA ILE A 210 -8.86 10.26 -12.76
C ILE A 210 -8.34 11.20 -13.85
N TYR A 211 -7.26 10.81 -14.54
CA TYR A 211 -6.55 11.68 -15.49
C TYR A 211 -6.79 11.37 -16.98
N THR A 212 -7.42 10.25 -17.33
CA THR A 212 -7.85 9.96 -18.72
C THR A 212 -9.32 10.29 -18.98
N ASN A 213 -10.18 10.26 -17.96
CA ASN A 213 -11.56 10.68 -18.13
C ASN A 213 -11.68 12.21 -18.08
N GLU A 214 -12.60 12.70 -18.89
CA GLU A 214 -13.11 14.06 -19.06
C GLU A 214 -13.55 14.77 -17.74
N SER A 215 -12.70 14.78 -16.71
CA SER A 215 -12.96 15.40 -15.40
C SER A 215 -13.08 16.93 -15.47
N HIS A 216 -12.88 17.51 -16.67
CA HIS A 216 -13.11 18.93 -16.95
C HIS A 216 -14.36 19.20 -17.81
N ARG A 217 -15.13 18.18 -18.23
CA ARG A 217 -16.47 18.41 -18.83
C ARG A 217 -17.61 18.40 -17.81
N ILE A 218 -17.45 17.68 -16.70
CA ILE A 218 -18.53 17.48 -15.71
C ILE A 218 -18.88 18.80 -14.98
N ASN A 219 -17.94 19.74 -14.83
CA ASN A 219 -18.24 21.05 -14.22
C ASN A 219 -19.08 21.99 -15.12
N MET A 220 -19.32 21.66 -16.39
CA MET A 220 -20.23 22.46 -17.24
C MET A 220 -21.60 21.81 -17.43
N GLU A 221 -21.73 20.49 -17.29
CA GLU A 221 -23.02 19.80 -17.47
C GLU A 221 -23.81 19.70 -16.15
N ASP A 222 -23.15 19.45 -15.01
CA ASP A 222 -23.84 19.40 -13.69
C ASP A 222 -24.18 20.80 -13.14
N ALA A 223 -23.79 21.88 -13.82
CA ALA A 223 -24.18 23.26 -13.50
C ALA A 223 -25.42 23.73 -14.28
N LEU A 224 -26.00 22.86 -15.12
CA LEU A 224 -27.16 23.14 -15.98
C LEU A 224 -28.38 22.23 -15.70
N GLU A 225 -28.35 21.41 -14.66
CA GLU A 225 -29.52 20.70 -14.08
C GLU A 225 -29.82 21.20 -12.66
#